data_AF-A8PXW4-F1
#
_entry.id   AF-A8PXW4-F1
#
_cell.length_a   1.000
_cell.length_b   1.000
_cell.length_c   1.000
_cell.angle_alpha   90.00
_cell.angle_beta   90.00
_cell.angle_gamma   90.00
#
_symmetry.space_group_name_H-M   'P 1'
#
loop_
_entity.id
_entity.type
_entity.pdbx_description
1 polymer ?
#
loop_
_entity_poly.entity_id
_entity_poly.type
_entity_poly.pdbx_seq_one_letter_code
_entity_poly.pdbx_strand_id
1 'polypeptide(L)'
;MTSAKGNIFDQYKCIEVYNALDDGQFAEAVYKANELLSAGPLPLASALKTLALFRLGHREEADREATKLLQGSVDLNVLSPLEYVLPRIGKTHQLADLYMAASNAHPKDDQLADGALVVLVKAEMFQRASQMLLKRFRSSKNAQDFWRYIQVAILYSQRVKPPGSKLTLDIALRLLNEQQLTAQSFTAETFSLYLNFFILLGESRLAQALEMLKLAPIQELVNKDLGIQFQVRECWKILDDKQSILSDCRTRIMKGDRNWAVISLFTATMAELAHGSMDASDVQVILDAAKQDGWKDRGSFLGVLELCRLSAELDLATPAGLDYPQLVLDYARQYASKLTCFDDLRPYFGSLNASHRDMLLECFSTREILTSEPLVYQRINAGKVSLLFDTIGCSFSVEELLKAHEESLQHVRLPSTEMQPGDDLALMAAYKALLSSPDTKGLVQAASIASSACQKSEHAYKLRIFLIRVLLRLGCPRMAMNHLHTLKLKAVQLDTVTHVALDRNASFGGSHAADVTNEWESNIKGFYDLSSFEVPEAVGRAFLNGKFSQVSDLCEFHDCIEGSYARIILLLDIIQGKLVTENLAENERAFAVELVHDFKRKIEGTHIA
;
A
#
# COMPACT_ATOMS: atom_id res chain seq x y z
N MET A 1 -23.63 37.53 26.69
CA MET A 1 -22.44 37.53 25.82
C MET A 1 -21.44 36.55 26.41
N THR A 2 -21.69 35.26 26.21
CA THR A 2 -20.80 34.18 26.65
C THR A 2 -19.86 33.86 25.50
N SER A 3 -18.58 34.04 25.74
CA SER A 3 -17.47 33.92 24.79
C SER A 3 -17.54 32.61 23.99
N ALA A 4 -17.40 32.72 22.67
CA ALA A 4 -17.28 31.61 21.71
C ALA A 4 -15.94 30.84 21.81
N LYS A 5 -15.15 31.11 22.86
CA LYS A 5 -13.89 30.45 23.20
C LYS A 5 -13.97 30.06 24.67
N GLY A 6 -13.45 28.89 25.05
CA GLY A 6 -13.49 28.40 26.43
C GLY A 6 -12.98 29.44 27.45
N ASN A 7 -13.25 29.22 28.74
CA ASN A 7 -12.99 30.22 29.77
C ASN A 7 -11.54 30.74 29.74
N ILE A 8 -11.37 31.97 29.24
CA ILE A 8 -10.05 32.61 29.05
C ILE A 8 -9.31 32.73 30.38
N PHE A 9 -10.02 32.90 31.50
CA PHE A 9 -9.42 32.96 32.83
C PHE A 9 -8.76 31.64 33.24
N ASP A 10 -9.32 30.51 32.82
CA ASP A 10 -8.74 29.20 33.12
C ASP A 10 -7.48 28.95 32.29
N GLN A 11 -7.42 29.48 31.05
CA GLN A 11 -6.19 29.46 30.25
C GLN A 11 -5.06 30.27 30.91
N TYR A 12 -5.36 31.46 31.43
CA TYR A 12 -4.37 32.27 32.15
C TYR A 12 -3.86 31.59 33.42
N LYS A 13 -4.71 30.92 34.19
CA LYS A 13 -4.29 30.16 35.37
C LYS A 13 -3.34 29.01 35.01
N CYS A 14 -3.51 28.41 33.84
CA CYS A 14 -2.69 27.31 33.36
C CYS A 14 -1.42 27.75 32.61
N ILE A 15 -1.09 29.05 32.54
CA ILE A 15 0.02 29.55 31.72
C ILE A 15 1.36 28.91 32.09
N GLU A 16 1.59 28.67 33.39
CA GLU A 16 2.83 28.05 33.83
C GLU A 16 2.90 26.56 33.49
N VAL A 17 1.75 25.88 33.39
CA VAL A 17 1.66 24.49 32.92
C VAL A 17 1.94 24.43 31.42
N TYR A 18 1.39 25.37 30.64
CA TYR A 18 1.69 25.49 29.21
C TYR A 18 3.17 25.75 28.95
N ASN A 19 3.77 26.73 29.63
CA ASN A 19 5.20 27.04 29.47
C ASN A 19 6.07 25.80 29.78
N ALA A 20 5.78 25.09 30.87
CA ALA A 20 6.53 23.87 31.21
C ALA A 20 6.35 22.75 30.17
N LEU A 21 5.17 22.63 29.55
CA LEU A 21 4.93 21.68 28.45
C LEU A 21 5.72 22.07 27.19
N ASP A 22 5.70 23.35 26.83
CA ASP A 22 6.37 23.89 25.64
C ASP A 22 7.90 23.83 25.78
N ASP A 23 8.42 24.03 26.99
CA ASP A 23 9.84 23.89 27.34
C ASP A 23 10.30 22.41 27.43
N GLY A 24 9.38 21.45 27.27
CA GLY A 24 9.67 20.01 27.40
C GLY A 24 9.89 19.54 28.85
N GLN A 25 9.60 20.37 29.84
CA GLN A 25 9.72 20.07 31.27
C GLN A 25 8.45 19.38 31.79
N PHE A 26 8.18 18.17 31.30
CA PHE A 26 6.91 17.47 31.57
C PHE A 26 6.69 17.15 33.06
N ALA A 27 7.74 16.84 33.83
CA ALA A 27 7.62 16.60 35.27
C ALA A 27 7.19 17.85 36.03
N GLU A 28 7.74 19.01 35.65
CA GLU A 28 7.37 20.31 36.21
C GLU A 28 5.92 20.67 35.82
N ALA A 29 5.52 20.39 34.58
CA ALA A 29 4.13 20.57 34.14
C ALA A 29 3.15 19.74 34.99
N VAL A 30 3.49 18.50 35.36
CA VAL A 30 2.69 17.67 36.28
C VAL A 30 2.63 18.30 37.68
N TYR A 31 3.77 18.75 38.22
CA TYR A 31 3.83 19.40 39.52
C TYR A 31 2.92 20.64 39.57
N LYS A 32 3.10 21.57 38.63
CA LYS A 32 2.30 22.79 38.54
C LYS A 32 0.81 22.52 38.32
N ALA A 33 0.47 21.52 37.52
CA ALA A 33 -0.92 21.11 37.35
C ALA A 33 -1.51 20.55 38.64
N ASN A 34 -0.76 19.77 39.43
CA ASN A 34 -1.20 19.28 40.74
C ASN A 34 -1.40 20.42 41.74
N GLU A 35 -0.55 21.44 41.74
CA GLU A 35 -0.75 22.64 42.59
C GLU A 35 -2.08 23.31 42.28
N LEU A 36 -2.39 23.54 41.00
CA LEU A 36 -3.68 24.11 40.58
C LEU A 36 -4.87 23.21 40.98
N LEU A 37 -4.75 21.89 40.81
CA LEU A 37 -5.80 20.93 41.16
C LEU A 37 -6.01 20.80 42.68
N SER A 38 -5.00 21.11 43.49
CA SER A 38 -5.12 21.16 44.95
C SER A 38 -5.96 22.34 45.43
N ALA A 39 -5.96 23.46 44.69
CA ALA A 39 -6.77 24.64 44.98
C ALA A 39 -8.26 24.48 44.59
N GLY A 40 -8.59 23.51 43.74
CA GLY A 40 -9.96 23.20 43.34
C GLY A 40 -10.04 22.47 41.99
N PRO A 41 -11.24 21.99 41.60
CA PRO A 41 -11.42 21.31 40.33
C PRO A 41 -11.21 22.28 39.16
N LEU A 42 -10.20 22.02 38.33
CA LEU A 42 -9.89 22.77 37.12
C LEU A 42 -9.71 21.81 35.94
N PRO A 43 -10.75 21.59 35.09
CA PRO A 43 -10.72 20.61 34.01
C PRO A 43 -9.52 20.78 33.06
N LEU A 44 -9.16 22.02 32.72
CA LEU A 44 -8.02 22.32 31.86
C LEU A 44 -6.69 21.86 32.48
N ALA A 45 -6.46 22.09 33.78
CA ALA A 45 -5.24 21.64 34.44
C ALA A 45 -5.15 20.10 34.47
N SER A 46 -6.27 19.41 34.67
CA SER A 46 -6.32 17.94 34.60
C SER A 46 -6.04 17.42 33.18
N ALA A 47 -6.55 18.09 32.14
CA ALA A 47 -6.27 17.75 30.75
C ALA A 47 -4.78 17.95 30.40
N LEU A 48 -4.18 19.06 30.82
CA LEU A 48 -2.75 19.34 30.62
C LEU A 48 -1.85 18.39 31.42
N LYS A 49 -2.25 18.03 32.65
CA LYS A 49 -1.59 16.99 33.45
C LYS A 49 -1.61 15.64 32.72
N THR A 50 -2.75 15.27 32.14
CA THR A 50 -2.91 14.04 31.36
C THR A 50 -1.91 14.02 30.20
N LEU A 51 -1.77 15.14 29.48
CA LEU A 51 -0.78 15.30 28.41
C LEU A 51 0.66 15.19 28.92
N ALA A 52 0.99 15.85 30.03
CA ALA A 52 2.32 15.79 30.62
C ALA A 52 2.69 14.36 31.07
N LEU A 53 1.79 13.65 31.75
CA LEU A 53 1.96 12.25 32.15
C LEU A 53 2.17 11.33 30.94
N PHE A 54 1.42 11.54 29.86
CA PHE A 54 1.59 10.79 28.63
C PHE A 54 2.97 11.03 28.00
N ARG A 55 3.44 12.28 27.96
CA ARG A 55 4.76 12.65 27.41
C ARG A 55 5.93 12.09 28.22
N LEU A 56 5.74 11.88 29.52
CA LEU A 56 6.70 11.20 30.41
C LEU A 56 6.72 9.67 30.24
N GLY A 57 5.78 9.10 29.47
CA GLY A 57 5.64 7.65 29.31
C GLY A 57 4.79 6.97 30.40
N HIS A 58 4.23 7.72 31.36
CA HIS A 58 3.33 7.20 32.40
C HIS A 58 1.90 6.98 31.84
N ARG A 59 1.76 6.06 30.87
CA ARG A 59 0.50 5.84 30.14
C ARG A 59 -0.68 5.45 31.05
N GLU A 60 -0.46 4.59 32.04
CA GLU A 60 -1.53 4.19 32.97
C GLU A 60 -2.01 5.34 33.86
N GLU A 61 -1.10 6.20 34.31
CA GLU A 61 -1.45 7.36 35.12
C GLU A 61 -2.21 8.40 34.30
N ALA A 62 -1.77 8.64 33.06
CA ALA A 62 -2.50 9.46 32.11
C ALA A 62 -3.90 8.89 31.87
N ASP A 63 -4.05 7.58 31.71
CA ASP A 63 -5.35 6.94 31.51
C ASP A 63 -6.29 7.12 32.72
N ARG A 64 -5.77 6.95 33.94
CA ARG A 64 -6.51 7.17 35.18
C ARG A 64 -6.97 8.63 35.31
N GLU A 65 -6.08 9.59 35.07
CA GLU A 65 -6.40 11.03 35.14
C GLU A 65 -7.43 11.42 34.07
N ALA A 66 -7.26 10.95 32.83
CA ALA A 66 -8.23 11.17 31.74
C ALA A 66 -9.61 10.62 32.09
N THR A 67 -9.69 9.41 32.66
CA THR A 67 -10.96 8.80 33.07
C THR A 67 -11.66 9.64 34.13
N LYS A 68 -10.90 10.10 35.13
CA LYS A 68 -11.42 10.96 36.21
C LYS A 68 -11.94 12.28 35.66
N LEU A 69 -11.22 12.90 34.74
CA LEU A 69 -11.64 14.14 34.07
C LEU A 69 -12.96 13.96 33.32
N LEU A 70 -13.08 12.88 32.54
CA LEU A 70 -14.26 12.61 31.71
C LEU A 70 -15.53 12.26 32.51
N GLN A 71 -15.40 11.88 33.79
CA GLN A 71 -16.55 11.72 34.70
C GLN A 71 -17.12 13.05 35.19
N GLY A 72 -16.36 14.14 35.09
CA GLY A 72 -16.75 15.47 35.55
C GLY A 72 -17.37 16.35 34.44
N SER A 73 -17.74 17.58 34.81
CA SER A 73 -18.11 18.60 33.83
C SER A 73 -16.85 19.16 33.16
N VAL A 74 -16.80 19.08 31.83
CA VAL A 74 -15.66 19.50 31.00
C VAL A 74 -16.07 20.68 30.12
N ASP A 75 -15.14 21.62 29.91
CA ASP A 75 -15.34 22.80 29.06
C ASP A 75 -14.64 22.63 27.69
N LEU A 76 -14.76 23.63 26.81
CA LEU A 76 -14.13 23.56 25.48
C LEU A 76 -12.59 23.60 25.52
N ASN A 77 -11.98 24.10 26.61
CA ASN A 77 -10.53 24.26 26.68
C ASN A 77 -9.81 22.91 26.77
N VAL A 78 -10.49 21.85 27.24
CA VAL A 78 -9.89 20.52 27.36
C VAL A 78 -9.74 19.80 26.02
N LEU A 79 -10.44 20.25 24.96
CA LEU A 79 -10.50 19.53 23.67
C LEU A 79 -9.12 19.34 23.05
N SER A 80 -8.31 20.39 22.95
CA SER A 80 -7.00 20.32 22.28
C SER A 80 -6.00 19.41 23.01
N PRO A 81 -5.78 19.53 24.34
CA PRO A 81 -4.93 18.59 25.06
C PRO A 81 -5.42 17.14 24.97
N LEU A 82 -6.74 16.92 25.07
CA LEU A 82 -7.32 15.57 25.05
C LEU A 82 -7.34 14.95 23.65
N GLU A 83 -7.46 15.74 22.58
CA GLU A 83 -7.35 15.26 21.20
C GLU A 83 -5.97 14.65 20.92
N TYR A 84 -4.92 15.21 21.51
CA TYR A 84 -3.59 14.63 21.42
C TYR A 84 -3.50 13.30 22.21
N VAL A 85 -4.04 13.24 23.42
CA VAL A 85 -3.77 12.11 24.32
C VAL A 85 -4.74 10.94 24.12
N LEU A 86 -6.05 11.21 24.11
CA LEU A 86 -7.08 10.18 24.19
C LEU A 86 -6.96 9.11 23.08
N PRO A 87 -6.74 9.46 21.79
CA PRO A 87 -6.59 8.44 20.76
C PRO A 87 -5.37 7.52 21.00
N ARG A 88 -4.27 8.07 21.53
CA ARG A 88 -3.03 7.34 21.80
C ARG A 88 -3.09 6.40 23.01
N ILE A 89 -4.12 6.55 23.85
CA ILE A 89 -4.40 5.65 24.98
C ILE A 89 -5.68 4.82 24.74
N GLY A 90 -6.17 4.74 23.49
CA GLY A 90 -7.31 3.91 23.13
C GLY A 90 -8.69 4.49 23.48
N LYS A 91 -8.78 5.81 23.72
CA LYS A 91 -10.01 6.51 24.13
C LYS A 91 -10.59 7.42 23.05
N THR A 92 -10.45 7.04 21.78
CA THR A 92 -10.96 7.82 20.64
C THR A 92 -12.48 7.98 20.67
N HIS A 93 -13.23 6.99 21.16
CA HIS A 93 -14.70 7.07 21.25
C HIS A 93 -15.15 8.13 22.27
N GLN A 94 -14.47 8.19 23.42
CA GLN A 94 -14.76 9.20 24.45
C GLN A 94 -14.41 10.61 23.95
N LEU A 95 -13.34 10.76 23.16
CA LEU A 95 -13.03 12.01 22.48
C LEU A 95 -14.16 12.42 21.53
N ALA A 96 -14.72 11.47 20.78
CA ALA A 96 -15.84 11.74 19.87
C ALA A 96 -17.09 12.19 20.63
N ASP A 97 -17.41 11.55 21.76
CA ASP A 97 -18.51 11.94 22.65
C ASP A 97 -18.32 13.37 23.18
N LEU A 98 -17.09 13.72 23.57
CA LEU A 98 -16.74 15.05 24.07
C LEU A 98 -16.94 16.12 22.99
N TYR A 99 -16.43 15.89 21.78
CA TYR A 99 -16.61 16.80 20.65
C TYR A 99 -18.09 16.94 20.24
N MET A 100 -18.86 15.84 20.31
CA MET A 100 -20.30 15.87 20.05
C MET A 100 -21.06 16.70 21.09
N ALA A 101 -20.73 16.55 22.38
CA ALA A 101 -21.31 17.37 23.43
C ALA A 101 -20.99 18.86 23.23
N ALA A 102 -19.74 19.18 22.90
CA ALA A 102 -19.29 20.53 22.57
C ALA A 102 -20.04 21.13 21.36
N SER A 103 -20.15 20.39 20.26
CA SER A 103 -20.87 20.84 19.06
C SER A 103 -22.36 21.06 19.32
N ASN A 104 -23.00 20.20 20.13
CA ASN A 104 -24.40 20.37 20.53
C ASN A 104 -24.62 21.59 21.46
N ALA A 105 -23.66 21.89 22.34
CA ALA A 105 -23.70 23.07 23.20
C ALA A 105 -23.50 24.37 22.40
N HIS A 106 -22.80 24.31 21.25
CA HIS A 106 -22.51 25.44 20.38
C HIS A 106 -22.98 25.21 18.93
N PRO A 107 -24.30 25.11 18.64
CA PRO A 107 -24.81 24.70 17.32
C PRO A 107 -24.50 25.64 16.14
N LYS A 108 -23.95 26.83 16.41
CA LYS A 108 -23.58 27.83 15.40
C LYS A 108 -22.08 27.84 15.09
N ASP A 109 -21.30 26.98 15.75
CA ASP A 109 -19.87 26.87 15.54
C ASP A 109 -19.57 25.75 14.54
N ASP A 110 -19.36 26.14 13.28
CA ASP A 110 -19.06 25.20 12.20
C ASP A 110 -17.71 24.48 12.39
N GLN A 111 -16.73 25.10 13.07
CA GLN A 111 -15.43 24.48 13.32
C GLN A 111 -15.56 23.35 14.34
N LEU A 112 -16.32 23.57 15.43
CA LEU A 112 -16.63 22.51 16.38
C LEU A 112 -17.45 21.40 15.74
N ALA A 113 -18.39 21.74 14.86
CA ALA A 113 -19.17 20.75 14.14
C ALA A 113 -18.30 19.91 13.18
N ASP A 114 -17.38 20.52 12.46
CA ASP A 114 -16.44 19.81 11.59
C ASP A 114 -15.44 18.96 12.41
N GLY A 115 -14.94 19.48 13.54
CA GLY A 115 -14.11 18.73 14.47
C GLY A 115 -14.82 17.48 15.01
N ALA A 116 -16.10 17.59 15.39
CA ALA A 116 -16.89 16.46 15.83
C ALA A 116 -17.07 15.40 14.72
N LEU A 117 -17.32 15.82 13.48
CA LEU A 117 -17.41 14.88 12.36
C LEU A 117 -16.08 14.15 12.11
N VAL A 118 -14.96 14.87 12.14
CA VAL A 118 -13.63 14.29 11.94
C VAL A 118 -13.32 13.25 13.01
N VAL A 119 -13.57 13.56 14.29
CA VAL A 119 -13.32 12.62 15.38
C VAL A 119 -14.27 11.42 15.32
N LEU A 120 -15.54 11.60 14.94
CA LEU A 120 -16.47 10.48 14.73
C LEU A 120 -15.99 9.53 13.63
N VAL A 121 -15.50 10.06 12.51
CA VAL A 121 -14.96 9.25 11.40
C VAL A 121 -13.69 8.51 11.84
N LYS A 122 -12.77 9.19 12.55
CA LYS A 122 -11.55 8.60 13.12
C LYS A 122 -11.85 7.49 14.14
N ALA A 123 -12.95 7.62 14.87
CA ALA A 123 -13.44 6.64 15.82
C ALA A 123 -14.33 5.55 15.18
N GLU A 124 -14.47 5.52 13.85
CA GLU A 124 -15.37 4.63 13.12
C GLU A 124 -16.84 4.68 13.58
N MET A 125 -17.26 5.78 14.20
CA MET A 125 -18.62 6.00 14.71
C MET A 125 -19.54 6.49 13.58
N PHE A 126 -19.53 5.78 12.46
CA PHE A 126 -20.14 6.22 11.20
C PHE A 126 -21.65 6.47 11.31
N GLN A 127 -22.38 5.67 12.09
CA GLN A 127 -23.82 5.87 12.29
C GLN A 127 -24.13 7.28 12.85
N ARG A 128 -23.33 7.74 13.83
CA ARG A 128 -23.52 9.07 14.43
C ARG A 128 -23.05 10.18 13.49
N ALA A 129 -21.95 9.96 12.76
CA ALA A 129 -21.50 10.87 11.71
C ALA A 129 -22.58 11.06 10.62
N SER A 130 -23.22 9.97 10.17
CA SER A 130 -24.33 10.02 9.21
C SER A 130 -25.51 10.83 9.74
N GLN A 131 -25.91 10.64 11.00
CA GLN A 131 -27.01 11.38 11.61
C GLN A 131 -26.71 12.89 11.67
N MET A 132 -25.49 13.24 12.08
CA MET A 132 -25.05 14.63 12.15
C MET A 132 -25.00 15.30 10.78
N LEU A 133 -24.40 14.63 9.78
CA LEU A 133 -24.34 15.12 8.40
C LEU A 133 -25.73 15.28 7.80
N LEU A 134 -26.63 14.31 8.01
CA LEU A 134 -27.99 14.40 7.49
C LEU A 134 -28.76 15.58 8.09
N LYS A 135 -28.59 15.84 9.39
CA LYS A 135 -29.17 17.02 10.05
C LYS A 135 -28.62 18.31 9.45
N ARG A 136 -27.29 18.44 9.34
CA ARG A 136 -26.61 19.60 8.75
C ARG A 136 -27.06 19.84 7.31
N PHE A 137 -27.02 18.80 6.49
CA PHE A 137 -27.42 18.87 5.09
C PHE A 137 -28.88 19.29 4.92
N ARG A 138 -29.81 18.77 5.74
CA ARG A 138 -31.22 19.19 5.69
C ARG A 138 -31.41 20.67 6.00
N SER A 139 -30.58 21.24 6.87
CA SER A 139 -30.62 22.66 7.24
C SER A 139 -29.94 23.57 6.23
N SER A 140 -28.73 23.22 5.76
CA SER A 140 -27.90 24.09 4.93
C SER A 140 -28.04 23.83 3.42
N LYS A 141 -28.46 22.62 3.03
CA LYS A 141 -28.40 22.11 1.65
C LYS A 141 -27.00 22.20 1.03
N ASN A 142 -25.95 22.17 1.87
CA ASN A 142 -24.57 22.25 1.42
C ASN A 142 -24.14 20.96 0.69
N ALA A 143 -23.65 21.10 -0.55
CA ALA A 143 -23.19 19.98 -1.37
C ALA A 143 -22.02 19.20 -0.75
N GLN A 144 -21.14 19.86 0.01
CA GLN A 144 -20.03 19.19 0.71
C GLN A 144 -20.54 18.24 1.79
N ASP A 145 -21.51 18.67 2.59
CA ASP A 145 -22.13 17.82 3.62
C ASP A 145 -22.89 16.65 2.99
N PHE A 146 -23.50 16.85 1.81
CA PHE A 146 -24.12 15.77 1.04
C PHE A 146 -23.08 14.71 0.61
N TRP A 147 -21.98 15.10 -0.03
CA TRP A 147 -20.97 14.14 -0.46
C TRP A 147 -20.23 13.48 0.70
N ARG A 148 -19.95 14.21 1.78
CA ARG A 148 -19.46 13.63 3.04
C ARG A 148 -20.43 12.61 3.61
N TYR A 149 -21.74 12.84 3.52
CA TYR A 149 -22.75 11.86 3.93
C TYR A 149 -22.69 10.59 3.08
N ILE A 150 -22.56 10.70 1.76
CA ILE A 150 -22.38 9.54 0.86
C ILE A 150 -21.12 8.76 1.23
N GLN A 151 -19.98 9.43 1.46
CA GLN A 151 -18.74 8.79 1.92
C GLN A 151 -18.93 8.02 3.23
N VAL A 152 -19.56 8.64 4.24
CA VAL A 152 -19.82 7.97 5.52
C VAL A 152 -20.78 6.80 5.35
N ALA A 153 -21.78 6.89 4.47
CA ALA A 153 -22.69 5.78 4.18
C ALA A 153 -21.96 4.58 3.55
N ILE A 154 -21.01 4.83 2.63
CA ILE A 154 -20.13 3.79 2.06
C ILE A 154 -19.32 3.14 3.18
N LEU A 155 -18.55 3.93 3.94
CA LEU A 155 -17.71 3.42 5.03
C LEU A 155 -18.54 2.63 6.05
N TYR A 156 -19.71 3.14 6.43
CA TYR A 156 -20.57 2.44 7.37
C TYR A 156 -21.05 1.11 6.80
N SER A 157 -21.50 1.09 5.54
CA SER A 157 -22.01 -0.12 4.90
C SER A 157 -21.00 -1.26 4.84
N GLN A 158 -19.71 -0.94 4.75
CA GLN A 158 -18.60 -1.90 4.74
C GLN A 158 -18.29 -2.46 6.13
N ARG A 159 -18.69 -1.77 7.21
CA ARG A 159 -18.44 -2.18 8.61
C ARG A 159 -19.61 -2.92 9.27
N VAL A 160 -20.79 -2.96 8.65
CA VAL A 160 -21.97 -3.67 9.18
C VAL A 160 -22.40 -4.81 8.28
N LYS A 161 -22.79 -5.95 8.89
CA LYS A 161 -23.35 -7.09 8.14
C LYS A 161 -24.76 -6.78 7.60
N PRO A 162 -25.20 -7.47 6.53
CA PRO A 162 -26.61 -7.45 6.12
C PRO A 162 -27.55 -7.87 7.26
N PRO A 163 -28.74 -7.25 7.41
CA PRO A 163 -29.37 -6.27 6.51
C PRO A 163 -28.93 -4.81 6.75
N GLY A 164 -28.10 -4.54 7.76
CA GLY A 164 -27.70 -3.17 8.14
C GLY A 164 -26.97 -2.41 7.04
N SER A 165 -26.04 -3.07 6.33
CA SER A 165 -25.34 -2.49 5.18
C SER A 165 -26.29 -2.03 4.07
N LYS A 166 -27.20 -2.93 3.66
CA LYS A 166 -28.20 -2.65 2.62
C LYS A 166 -29.10 -1.49 3.00
N LEU A 167 -29.60 -1.47 4.25
CA LEU A 167 -30.46 -0.38 4.74
C LEU A 167 -29.75 0.98 4.70
N THR A 168 -28.48 1.02 5.10
CA THR A 168 -27.67 2.25 5.04
C THR A 168 -27.55 2.77 3.61
N LEU A 169 -27.22 1.89 2.66
CA LEU A 169 -27.11 2.26 1.23
C LEU A 169 -28.47 2.69 0.65
N ASP A 170 -29.57 2.02 1.01
CA ASP A 170 -30.92 2.37 0.55
C ASP A 170 -31.39 3.74 1.07
N ILE A 171 -30.99 4.13 2.28
CA ILE A 171 -31.25 5.48 2.81
C ILE A 171 -30.45 6.51 2.02
N ALA A 172 -29.17 6.24 1.77
CA ALA A 172 -28.32 7.14 0.99
C ALA A 172 -28.78 7.28 -0.46
N LEU A 173 -29.24 6.20 -1.08
CA LEU A 173 -29.78 6.19 -2.44
C LEU A 173 -31.04 7.07 -2.55
N ARG A 174 -31.93 7.02 -1.55
CA ARG A 174 -33.10 7.90 -1.50
C ARG A 174 -32.69 9.37 -1.47
N LEU A 175 -31.74 9.73 -0.61
CA LEU A 175 -31.25 11.11 -0.51
C LEU A 175 -30.58 11.56 -1.82
N LEU A 176 -29.81 10.68 -2.45
CA LEU A 176 -29.14 10.94 -3.73
C LEU A 176 -30.16 11.22 -4.84
N ASN A 177 -31.21 10.41 -4.94
CA ASN A 177 -32.28 10.60 -5.93
C ASN A 177 -33.05 11.92 -5.72
N GLU A 178 -33.21 12.37 -4.48
CA GLU A 178 -33.83 13.67 -4.17
C GLU A 178 -32.99 14.87 -4.66
N GLN A 179 -31.68 14.72 -4.87
CA GLN A 179 -30.80 15.83 -5.26
C GLN A 179 -30.85 16.19 -6.75
N GLN A 180 -31.47 15.37 -7.60
CA GLN A 180 -31.54 15.60 -9.05
C GLN A 180 -30.16 15.98 -9.66
N LEU A 181 -29.16 15.11 -9.46
CA LEU A 181 -27.78 15.38 -9.86
C LEU A 181 -27.68 15.66 -11.37
N THR A 182 -26.92 16.68 -11.73
CA THR A 182 -26.60 17.04 -13.12
C THR A 182 -25.10 16.91 -13.37
N ALA A 183 -24.65 17.10 -14.61
CA ALA A 183 -23.22 17.05 -14.92
C ALA A 183 -22.38 18.05 -14.10
N GLN A 184 -22.95 19.19 -13.70
CA GLN A 184 -22.28 20.21 -12.89
C GLN A 184 -22.17 19.83 -11.40
N SER A 185 -22.86 18.78 -10.95
CA SER A 185 -22.77 18.28 -9.58
C SER A 185 -21.46 17.54 -9.29
N PHE A 186 -20.66 17.26 -10.33
CA PHE A 186 -19.52 16.37 -10.24
C PHE A 186 -18.17 17.09 -10.38
N THR A 187 -17.28 16.75 -9.45
CA THR A 187 -15.83 16.86 -9.62
C THR A 187 -15.28 15.45 -9.83
N ALA A 188 -13.98 15.33 -10.09
CA ALA A 188 -13.33 14.02 -10.19
C ALA A 188 -13.57 13.15 -8.93
N GLU A 189 -13.38 13.75 -7.75
CA GLU A 189 -13.56 13.09 -6.45
C GLU A 189 -15.01 12.65 -6.22
N THR A 190 -16.00 13.51 -6.52
CA THR A 190 -17.40 13.16 -6.26
C THR A 190 -17.96 12.18 -7.28
N PHE A 191 -17.47 12.21 -8.52
CA PHE A 191 -17.84 11.20 -9.51
C PHE A 191 -17.22 9.83 -9.19
N SER A 192 -15.95 9.81 -8.74
CA SER A 192 -15.34 8.59 -8.23
C SER A 192 -16.11 8.02 -7.04
N LEU A 193 -16.47 8.87 -6.07
CA LEU A 193 -17.30 8.47 -4.93
C LEU A 193 -18.68 7.94 -5.37
N TYR A 194 -19.31 8.59 -6.34
CA TYR A 194 -20.58 8.18 -6.92
C TYR A 194 -20.49 6.79 -7.55
N LEU A 195 -19.48 6.52 -8.38
CA LEU A 195 -19.29 5.19 -8.97
C LEU A 195 -19.07 4.12 -7.89
N ASN A 196 -18.23 4.38 -6.88
CA ASN A 196 -18.01 3.46 -5.76
C ASN A 196 -19.29 3.15 -4.98
N PHE A 197 -20.12 4.17 -4.73
CA PHE A 197 -21.42 3.97 -4.09
C PHE A 197 -22.33 3.03 -4.90
N PHE A 198 -22.35 3.19 -6.23
CA PHE A 198 -23.19 2.38 -7.10
C PHE A 198 -22.65 0.97 -7.35
N ILE A 199 -21.33 0.75 -7.27
CA ILE A 199 -20.74 -0.60 -7.22
C ILE A 199 -21.32 -1.38 -6.04
N LEU A 200 -21.39 -0.77 -4.85
CA LEU A 200 -21.93 -1.42 -3.64
C LEU A 200 -23.44 -1.69 -3.71
N LEU A 201 -24.18 -0.98 -4.56
CA LEU A 201 -25.61 -1.20 -4.79
C LEU A 201 -25.90 -2.33 -5.80
N GLY A 202 -24.86 -2.86 -6.46
CA GLY A 202 -24.94 -3.96 -7.41
C GLY A 202 -25.17 -3.55 -8.86
N GLU A 203 -25.00 -4.52 -9.75
CA GLU A 203 -24.93 -4.35 -11.21
C GLU A 203 -26.08 -3.53 -11.81
N SER A 204 -27.34 -3.84 -11.45
CA SER A 204 -28.50 -3.14 -12.01
C SER A 204 -28.49 -1.63 -11.72
N ARG A 205 -28.06 -1.25 -10.51
CA ARG A 205 -27.96 0.16 -10.09
C ARG A 205 -26.73 0.82 -10.69
N LEU A 206 -25.62 0.10 -10.77
CA LEU A 206 -24.40 0.56 -11.43
C LEU A 206 -24.64 0.88 -12.91
N ALA A 207 -25.34 0.02 -13.64
CA ALA A 207 -25.69 0.25 -15.04
C ALA A 207 -26.49 1.56 -15.22
N GLN A 208 -27.46 1.83 -14.34
CA GLN A 208 -28.21 3.09 -14.34
C GLN A 208 -27.31 4.31 -14.06
N ALA A 209 -26.33 4.15 -13.17
CA ALA A 209 -25.40 5.23 -12.83
C ALA A 209 -24.45 5.58 -13.98
N LEU A 210 -24.01 4.58 -14.76
CA LEU A 210 -23.14 4.79 -15.92
C LEU A 210 -23.81 5.54 -17.07
N GLU A 211 -25.14 5.69 -17.08
CA GLU A 211 -25.85 6.55 -18.03
C GLU A 211 -25.36 8.01 -17.99
N MET A 212 -24.80 8.45 -16.86
CA MET A 212 -24.15 9.76 -16.71
C MET A 212 -22.98 9.96 -17.70
N LEU A 213 -22.33 8.88 -18.15
CA LEU A 213 -21.28 8.93 -19.17
C LEU A 213 -21.79 9.37 -20.54
N LYS A 214 -23.11 9.41 -20.78
CA LYS A 214 -23.68 9.97 -22.02
C LYS A 214 -23.61 11.50 -22.07
N LEU A 215 -23.39 12.15 -20.92
CA LEU A 215 -23.27 13.60 -20.83
C LEU A 215 -21.85 14.05 -21.19
N ALA A 216 -21.72 14.93 -22.18
CA ALA A 216 -20.42 15.42 -22.67
C ALA A 216 -19.49 15.99 -21.56
N PRO A 217 -19.97 16.78 -20.56
CA PRO A 217 -19.10 17.27 -19.50
C PRO A 217 -18.55 16.15 -18.60
N ILE A 218 -19.30 15.05 -18.42
CA ILE A 218 -18.82 13.89 -17.66
C ILE A 218 -17.76 13.12 -18.47
N GLN A 219 -17.96 12.95 -19.77
CA GLN A 219 -16.92 12.35 -20.63
C GLN A 219 -15.64 13.18 -20.61
N GLU A 220 -15.74 14.51 -20.65
CA GLU A 220 -14.59 15.40 -20.54
C GLU A 220 -13.87 15.24 -19.20
N LEU A 221 -14.63 15.14 -18.11
CA LEU A 221 -14.09 14.86 -16.77
C LEU A 221 -13.31 13.54 -16.75
N VAL A 222 -13.91 12.45 -17.22
CA VAL A 222 -13.26 11.12 -17.30
C VAL A 222 -12.01 11.19 -18.19
N ASN A 223 -12.07 11.86 -19.33
CA ASN A 223 -10.92 11.95 -20.24
C ASN A 223 -9.72 12.71 -19.67
N LYS A 224 -9.93 13.59 -18.68
CA LYS A 224 -8.87 14.36 -18.02
C LYS A 224 -8.28 13.68 -16.79
N ASP A 225 -8.95 12.67 -16.22
CA ASP A 225 -8.55 12.02 -14.98
C ASP A 225 -8.29 10.52 -15.18
N LEU A 226 -7.02 10.09 -15.05
CA LEU A 226 -6.61 8.70 -15.26
C LEU A 226 -7.25 7.74 -14.22
N GLY A 227 -7.45 8.18 -12.98
CA GLY A 227 -8.05 7.36 -11.93
C GLY A 227 -9.49 7.01 -12.27
N ILE A 228 -10.27 7.99 -12.71
CA ILE A 228 -11.66 7.76 -13.14
C ILE A 228 -11.71 6.87 -14.39
N GLN A 229 -10.76 7.00 -15.31
CA GLN A 229 -10.72 6.12 -16.49
C GLN A 229 -10.57 4.65 -16.11
N PHE A 230 -9.70 4.35 -15.13
CA PHE A 230 -9.58 2.99 -14.62
C PHE A 230 -10.86 2.56 -13.91
N GLN A 231 -11.42 3.41 -13.06
CA GLN A 231 -12.63 3.10 -12.31
C GLN A 231 -13.84 2.83 -13.22
N VAL A 232 -14.02 3.60 -14.30
CA VAL A 232 -15.09 3.37 -15.29
C VAL A 232 -14.90 2.03 -15.99
N ARG A 233 -13.66 1.65 -16.34
CA ARG A 233 -13.38 0.33 -16.92
C ARG A 233 -13.66 -0.80 -15.93
N GLU A 234 -13.33 -0.63 -14.65
CA GLU A 234 -13.71 -1.59 -13.61
C GLU A 234 -15.23 -1.70 -13.49
N CYS A 235 -15.97 -0.59 -13.60
CA CYS A 235 -17.43 -0.63 -13.63
C CYS A 235 -17.95 -1.46 -14.82
N TRP A 236 -17.40 -1.27 -16.02
CA TRP A 236 -17.77 -2.08 -17.18
C TRP A 236 -17.41 -3.56 -17.03
N LYS A 237 -16.28 -3.89 -16.39
CA LYS A 237 -15.92 -5.28 -16.07
C LYS A 237 -16.95 -5.92 -15.13
N ILE A 238 -17.38 -5.20 -14.09
CA ILE A 238 -18.43 -5.67 -13.16
C ILE A 238 -19.74 -5.93 -13.89
N LEU A 239 -20.07 -5.12 -14.90
CA LEU A 239 -21.29 -5.26 -15.71
C LEU A 239 -21.15 -6.25 -16.88
N ASP A 240 -19.98 -6.86 -17.06
CA ASP A 240 -19.62 -7.65 -18.24
C ASP A 240 -19.85 -6.89 -19.58
N ASP A 241 -19.73 -5.55 -19.57
CA ASP A 241 -19.90 -4.70 -20.76
C ASP A 241 -18.59 -4.60 -21.56
N LYS A 242 -18.26 -5.71 -22.20
CA LYS A 242 -17.06 -5.85 -23.04
C LYS A 242 -17.04 -4.89 -24.23
N GLN A 243 -18.21 -4.51 -24.75
CA GLN A 243 -18.30 -3.60 -25.90
C GLN A 243 -17.89 -2.17 -25.53
N SER A 244 -18.32 -1.67 -24.37
CA SER A 244 -17.86 -0.37 -23.88
C SER A 244 -16.36 -0.36 -23.60
N ILE A 245 -15.81 -1.44 -23.04
CA ILE A 245 -14.36 -1.60 -22.83
C ILE A 245 -13.60 -1.52 -24.16
N LEU A 246 -14.01 -2.30 -25.16
CA LEU A 246 -13.37 -2.31 -26.47
C LEU A 246 -13.44 -0.92 -27.12
N SER A 247 -14.60 -0.28 -27.09
CA SER A 247 -14.81 1.05 -27.69
C SER A 247 -13.92 2.14 -27.07
N ASP A 248 -13.84 2.20 -25.73
CA ASP A 248 -12.97 3.16 -25.03
C ASP A 248 -11.49 2.88 -25.34
N CYS A 249 -11.04 1.63 -25.19
CA CYS A 249 -9.63 1.31 -25.40
C CYS A 249 -9.21 1.53 -26.87
N ARG A 250 -10.05 1.12 -27.83
CA ARG A 250 -9.85 1.37 -29.27
C ARG A 250 -9.67 2.86 -29.53
N THR A 251 -10.58 3.69 -29.03
CA THR A 251 -10.55 5.14 -29.22
C THR A 251 -9.27 5.76 -28.67
N ARG A 252 -8.79 5.27 -27.52
CA ARG A 252 -7.57 5.77 -26.88
C ARG A 252 -6.31 5.37 -27.65
N ILE A 253 -6.21 4.10 -28.04
CA ILE A 253 -5.07 3.60 -28.83
C ILE A 253 -4.97 4.36 -30.15
N MET A 254 -6.11 4.58 -30.83
CA MET A 254 -6.16 5.38 -32.06
C MET A 254 -5.75 6.85 -31.86
N LYS A 255 -5.91 7.39 -30.65
CA LYS A 255 -5.48 8.75 -30.27
C LYS A 255 -4.03 8.83 -29.78
N GLY A 256 -3.28 7.73 -29.82
CA GLY A 256 -1.87 7.69 -29.41
C GLY A 256 -1.63 7.23 -27.97
N ASP A 257 -2.64 6.73 -27.26
CA ASP A 257 -2.43 6.13 -25.94
C ASP A 257 -1.69 4.79 -26.08
N ARG A 258 -0.54 4.67 -25.40
CA ARG A 258 0.33 3.48 -25.38
C ARG A 258 0.45 2.86 -24.00
N ASN A 259 -0.43 3.25 -23.07
CA ASN A 259 -0.44 2.69 -21.74
C ASN A 259 -0.74 1.18 -21.79
N TRP A 260 0.12 0.37 -21.18
CA TRP A 260 -0.02 -1.08 -21.12
C TRP A 260 -1.36 -1.51 -20.53
N ALA A 261 -1.90 -0.80 -19.54
CA ALA A 261 -3.20 -1.13 -18.95
C ALA A 261 -4.36 -1.00 -19.96
N VAL A 262 -4.25 -0.11 -20.95
CA VAL A 262 -5.25 0.05 -22.04
C VAL A 262 -5.07 -1.03 -23.08
N ILE A 263 -3.82 -1.24 -23.52
CA ILE A 263 -3.48 -2.23 -24.55
C ILE A 263 -3.82 -3.65 -24.08
N SER A 264 -3.34 -4.05 -22.91
CA SER A 264 -3.57 -5.40 -22.36
C SER A 264 -5.05 -5.69 -22.10
N LEU A 265 -5.80 -4.71 -21.59
CA LEU A 265 -7.24 -4.85 -21.41
C LEU A 265 -7.95 -5.02 -22.77
N PHE A 266 -7.59 -4.20 -23.76
CA PHE A 266 -8.16 -4.30 -25.10
C PHE A 266 -7.92 -5.66 -25.75
N THR A 267 -6.67 -6.15 -25.71
CA THR A 267 -6.30 -7.45 -26.28
C THR A 267 -6.98 -8.60 -25.55
N ALA A 268 -7.04 -8.56 -24.21
CA ALA A 268 -7.70 -9.59 -23.40
C ALA A 268 -9.22 -9.62 -23.68
N THR A 269 -9.90 -8.48 -23.67
CA THR A 269 -11.34 -8.40 -23.94
C THR A 269 -11.69 -8.83 -25.36
N MET A 270 -10.86 -8.49 -26.35
CA MET A 270 -11.04 -8.96 -27.72
C MET A 270 -10.89 -10.49 -27.81
N ALA A 271 -9.90 -11.06 -27.13
CA ALA A 271 -9.66 -12.50 -27.12
C ALA A 271 -10.81 -13.27 -26.44
N GLU A 272 -11.37 -12.74 -25.35
CA GLU A 272 -12.54 -13.32 -24.67
C GLU A 272 -13.81 -13.35 -25.54
N LEU A 273 -13.96 -12.40 -26.46
CA LEU A 273 -15.10 -12.32 -27.38
C LEU A 273 -14.89 -13.09 -28.69
N ALA A 274 -13.69 -13.62 -28.91
CA ALA A 274 -13.33 -14.26 -30.16
C ALA A 274 -14.07 -15.60 -30.36
N HIS A 275 -14.45 -15.87 -31.61
CA HIS A 275 -15.00 -17.16 -32.03
C HIS A 275 -14.14 -17.71 -33.18
N GLY A 276 -13.15 -18.52 -32.83
CA GLY A 276 -12.15 -19.05 -33.77
C GLY A 276 -11.06 -18.04 -34.15
N SER A 277 -11.38 -16.75 -34.29
CA SER A 277 -10.41 -15.68 -34.50
C SER A 277 -10.86 -14.38 -33.83
N MET A 278 -9.89 -13.56 -33.43
CA MET A 278 -10.15 -12.19 -32.97
C MET A 278 -10.65 -11.30 -34.12
N ASP A 279 -11.38 -10.23 -33.78
CA ASP A 279 -11.91 -9.29 -34.78
C ASP A 279 -10.77 -8.61 -35.55
N ALA A 280 -10.83 -8.68 -36.88
CA ALA A 280 -9.76 -8.18 -37.74
C ALA A 280 -9.57 -6.67 -37.63
N SER A 281 -10.64 -5.90 -37.38
CA SER A 281 -10.55 -4.44 -37.25
C SER A 281 -9.86 -4.04 -35.94
N ASP A 282 -10.13 -4.76 -34.86
CA ASP A 282 -9.50 -4.53 -33.56
C ASP A 282 -8.04 -4.97 -33.52
N VAL A 283 -7.71 -6.11 -34.14
CA VAL A 283 -6.32 -6.52 -34.37
C VAL A 283 -5.57 -5.44 -35.15
N GLN A 284 -6.19 -4.87 -36.19
CA GLN A 284 -5.54 -3.84 -37.01
C GLN A 284 -5.21 -2.57 -36.23
N VAL A 285 -6.01 -2.20 -35.21
CA VAL A 285 -5.75 -1.04 -34.34
C VAL A 285 -4.41 -1.17 -33.60
N ILE A 286 -4.11 -2.36 -33.07
CA ILE A 286 -2.82 -2.63 -32.39
C ILE A 286 -1.67 -2.66 -33.39
N LEU A 287 -1.87 -3.28 -34.56
CA LEU A 287 -0.86 -3.33 -35.61
C LEU A 287 -0.53 -1.94 -36.16
N ASP A 288 -1.53 -1.09 -36.35
CA ASP A 288 -1.36 0.27 -36.83
C ASP A 288 -0.66 1.13 -35.78
N ALA A 289 -0.97 0.95 -34.49
CA ALA A 289 -0.23 1.60 -33.41
C ALA A 289 1.26 1.24 -33.46
N ALA A 290 1.60 -0.05 -33.52
CA ALA A 290 2.99 -0.51 -33.60
C ALA A 290 3.70 0.02 -34.86
N LYS A 291 3.03 0.02 -36.02
CA LYS A 291 3.58 0.56 -37.27
C LYS A 291 3.80 2.07 -37.23
N GLN A 292 2.83 2.83 -36.70
CA GLN A 292 2.93 4.29 -36.54
C GLN A 292 4.11 4.67 -35.64
N ASP A 293 4.36 3.86 -34.61
CA ASP A 293 5.49 4.05 -33.69
C ASP A 293 6.82 3.51 -34.27
N GLY A 294 6.80 2.99 -35.52
CA GLY A 294 7.95 2.37 -36.16
C GLY A 294 8.51 1.17 -35.40
N TRP A 295 7.64 0.46 -34.65
CA TRP A 295 7.95 -0.63 -33.73
C TRP A 295 8.88 -0.22 -32.57
N LYS A 296 9.07 1.08 -32.31
CA LYS A 296 9.98 1.60 -31.28
C LYS A 296 9.33 1.85 -29.93
N ASP A 297 8.00 1.94 -29.89
CA ASP A 297 7.28 2.02 -28.63
C ASP A 297 7.17 0.64 -27.99
N ARG A 298 7.55 0.56 -26.71
CA ARG A 298 7.56 -0.70 -25.95
C ARG A 298 6.13 -1.25 -25.78
N GLY A 299 5.15 -0.39 -25.53
CA GLY A 299 3.77 -0.77 -25.24
C GLY A 299 3.06 -1.34 -26.46
N SER A 300 3.14 -0.67 -27.61
CA SER A 300 2.50 -1.13 -28.84
C SER A 300 3.13 -2.42 -29.39
N PHE A 301 4.46 -2.56 -29.32
CA PHE A 301 5.11 -3.82 -29.72
C PHE A 301 4.69 -4.97 -28.79
N LEU A 302 4.73 -4.78 -27.46
CA LEU A 302 4.23 -5.80 -26.53
C LEU A 302 2.75 -6.13 -26.78
N GLY A 303 1.93 -5.16 -27.19
CA GLY A 303 0.55 -5.40 -27.60
C GLY A 303 0.43 -6.41 -28.75
N VAL A 304 1.29 -6.32 -29.77
CA VAL A 304 1.30 -7.28 -30.89
C VAL A 304 1.72 -8.68 -30.42
N LEU A 305 2.73 -8.77 -29.54
CA LEU A 305 3.13 -10.04 -28.93
C LEU A 305 2.00 -10.65 -28.10
N GLU A 306 1.25 -9.83 -27.37
CA GLU A 306 0.12 -10.26 -26.55
C GLU A 306 -1.04 -10.81 -27.38
N LEU A 307 -1.32 -10.21 -28.55
CA LEU A 307 -2.27 -10.79 -29.51
C LEU A 307 -1.89 -12.22 -29.90
N CYS A 308 -0.61 -12.44 -30.21
CA CYS A 308 -0.13 -13.76 -30.61
C CYS A 308 -0.17 -14.76 -29.44
N ARG A 309 0.23 -14.32 -28.24
CA ARG A 309 0.21 -15.13 -27.02
C ARG A 309 -1.20 -15.60 -26.67
N LEU A 310 -2.15 -14.66 -26.61
CA LEU A 310 -3.55 -14.96 -26.31
C LEU A 310 -4.18 -15.83 -27.39
N SER A 311 -3.84 -15.62 -28.67
CA SER A 311 -4.31 -16.50 -29.75
C SER A 311 -3.84 -17.94 -29.53
N ALA A 312 -2.57 -18.13 -29.18
CA ALA A 312 -2.01 -19.45 -28.94
C ALA A 312 -2.56 -20.12 -27.67
N GLU A 313 -2.76 -19.35 -26.59
CA GLU A 313 -3.29 -19.87 -25.31
C GLU A 313 -4.76 -20.29 -25.41
N LEU A 314 -5.55 -19.60 -26.24
CA LEU A 314 -6.98 -19.83 -26.39
C LEU A 314 -7.35 -20.62 -27.67
N ASP A 315 -6.37 -21.24 -28.33
CA ASP A 315 -6.55 -21.99 -29.59
C ASP A 315 -7.26 -21.18 -30.71
N LEU A 316 -7.01 -19.86 -30.78
CA LEU A 316 -7.52 -18.98 -31.82
C LEU A 316 -6.55 -18.91 -33.01
N ALA A 317 -7.09 -18.59 -34.19
CA ALA A 317 -6.28 -18.34 -35.37
C ALA A 317 -5.31 -17.17 -35.11
N THR A 318 -4.02 -17.42 -35.36
CA THR A 318 -3.00 -16.37 -35.29
C THR A 318 -3.35 -15.24 -36.26
N PRO A 319 -3.21 -13.96 -35.84
CA PRO A 319 -3.48 -12.84 -36.73
C PRO A 319 -2.68 -12.90 -38.03
N ALA A 320 -3.34 -12.58 -39.15
CA ALA A 320 -2.77 -12.72 -40.47
C ALA A 320 -1.47 -11.90 -40.63
N GLY A 321 -0.44 -12.54 -41.20
CA GLY A 321 0.85 -11.90 -41.47
C GLY A 321 1.78 -11.77 -40.26
N LEU A 322 1.43 -12.35 -39.11
CA LEU A 322 2.30 -12.41 -37.94
C LEU A 322 2.96 -13.78 -37.79
N ASP A 323 4.26 -13.76 -37.54
CA ASP A 323 5.04 -14.93 -37.12
C ASP A 323 5.44 -14.73 -35.65
N TYR A 324 4.77 -15.46 -34.76
CA TYR A 324 4.90 -15.24 -33.33
C TYR A 324 6.33 -15.49 -32.79
N PRO A 325 6.98 -16.64 -33.05
CA PRO A 325 8.38 -16.82 -32.69
C PRO A 325 9.30 -15.74 -33.27
N GLN A 326 9.11 -15.33 -34.53
CA GLN A 326 9.94 -14.30 -35.14
C GLN A 326 9.76 -12.93 -34.46
N LEU A 327 8.53 -12.56 -34.08
CA LEU A 327 8.26 -11.31 -33.35
C LEU A 327 8.98 -11.27 -31.99
N VAL A 328 9.08 -12.41 -31.29
CA VAL A 328 9.85 -12.52 -30.04
C VAL A 328 11.33 -12.25 -30.30
N LEU A 329 11.89 -12.80 -31.39
CA LEU A 329 13.28 -12.56 -31.79
C LEU A 329 13.51 -11.10 -32.21
N ASP A 330 12.57 -10.49 -32.94
CA ASP A 330 12.68 -9.09 -33.37
C ASP A 330 12.66 -8.14 -32.17
N TYR A 331 11.78 -8.39 -31.21
CA TYR A 331 11.76 -7.63 -29.95
C TYR A 331 13.07 -7.80 -29.20
N ALA A 332 13.59 -9.03 -29.09
CA ALA A 332 14.88 -9.29 -28.45
C ALA A 332 16.02 -8.50 -29.12
N ARG A 333 16.13 -8.53 -30.46
CA ARG A 333 17.17 -7.76 -31.19
C ARG A 333 17.09 -6.27 -30.90
N GLN A 334 15.89 -5.74 -30.76
CA GLN A 334 15.68 -4.31 -30.54
C GLN A 334 15.94 -3.88 -29.10
N TYR A 335 15.55 -4.70 -28.13
CA TYR A 335 15.59 -4.35 -26.70
C TYR A 335 16.64 -5.11 -25.90
N ALA A 336 17.48 -5.96 -26.52
CA ALA A 336 18.47 -6.79 -25.82
C ALA A 336 19.39 -6.00 -24.88
N SER A 337 19.70 -4.75 -25.21
CA SER A 337 20.51 -3.84 -24.40
C SER A 337 19.77 -3.13 -23.28
N LYS A 338 18.48 -3.41 -23.08
CA LYS A 338 17.63 -2.84 -22.02
C LYS A 338 17.43 -3.86 -20.91
N LEU A 339 17.60 -3.44 -19.66
CA LEU A 339 17.48 -4.32 -18.49
C LEU A 339 16.09 -4.99 -18.36
N THR A 340 15.04 -4.38 -18.93
CA THR A 340 13.66 -4.91 -18.89
C THR A 340 13.40 -6.03 -19.88
N CYS A 341 14.26 -6.23 -20.89
CA CYS A 341 13.93 -7.08 -22.05
C CYS A 341 13.63 -8.54 -21.67
N PHE A 342 14.38 -9.12 -20.74
CA PHE A 342 14.05 -10.46 -20.23
C PHE A 342 12.68 -10.52 -19.57
N ASP A 343 12.38 -9.57 -18.68
CA ASP A 343 11.11 -9.55 -17.94
C ASP A 343 9.92 -9.29 -18.88
N ASP A 344 10.14 -8.48 -19.92
CA ASP A 344 9.20 -8.23 -21.00
C ASP A 344 8.93 -9.49 -21.83
N LEU A 345 9.97 -10.24 -22.19
CA LEU A 345 9.84 -11.40 -23.08
C LEU A 345 9.42 -12.70 -22.38
N ARG A 346 9.66 -12.82 -21.07
CA ARG A 346 9.41 -14.04 -20.31
C ARG A 346 8.02 -14.66 -20.53
N PRO A 347 6.90 -13.90 -20.56
CA PRO A 347 5.57 -14.47 -20.81
C PRO A 347 5.41 -15.10 -22.19
N TYR A 348 6.26 -14.75 -23.16
CA TYR A 348 6.12 -15.11 -24.56
C TYR A 348 7.01 -16.28 -25.00
N PHE A 349 7.87 -16.82 -24.11
CA PHE A 349 8.79 -17.91 -24.46
C PHE A 349 8.11 -19.26 -24.75
N GLY A 350 6.85 -19.43 -24.37
CA GLY A 350 6.09 -20.68 -24.58
C GLY A 350 5.99 -21.09 -26.05
N SER A 351 6.04 -20.15 -26.99
CA SER A 351 5.97 -20.41 -28.43
C SER A 351 7.32 -20.82 -29.07
N LEU A 352 8.42 -20.72 -28.33
CA LEU A 352 9.75 -20.96 -28.86
C LEU A 352 10.11 -22.45 -28.78
N ASN A 353 10.43 -23.04 -29.95
CA ASN A 353 11.07 -24.35 -30.05
C ASN A 353 12.58 -24.24 -29.75
N ALA A 354 13.30 -25.36 -29.75
CA ALA A 354 14.73 -25.39 -29.45
C ALA A 354 15.55 -24.44 -30.35
N SER A 355 15.31 -24.46 -31.66
CA SER A 355 16.01 -23.60 -32.62
C SER A 355 15.73 -22.11 -32.36
N HIS A 356 14.48 -21.74 -32.04
CA HIS A 356 14.15 -20.36 -31.67
C HIS A 356 14.81 -19.92 -30.36
N ARG A 357 14.96 -20.83 -29.39
CA ARG A 357 15.66 -20.53 -28.13
C ARG A 357 17.15 -20.29 -28.36
N ASP A 358 17.78 -21.06 -29.26
CA ASP A 358 19.16 -20.85 -29.67
C ASP A 358 19.32 -19.49 -30.35
N MET A 359 18.45 -19.16 -31.32
CA MET A 359 18.43 -17.85 -31.97
C MET A 359 18.20 -16.69 -30.99
N LEU A 360 17.34 -16.90 -29.99
CA LEU A 360 17.09 -15.91 -28.96
C LEU A 360 18.34 -15.66 -28.11
N LEU A 361 19.05 -16.73 -27.69
CA LEU A 361 20.32 -16.62 -27.00
C LEU A 361 21.38 -15.91 -27.85
N GLU A 362 21.40 -16.14 -29.17
CA GLU A 362 22.25 -15.40 -30.10
C GLU A 362 21.92 -13.90 -30.12
N CYS A 363 20.65 -13.50 -30.05
CA CYS A 363 20.27 -12.07 -29.96
C CYS A 363 20.87 -11.37 -28.74
N PHE A 364 21.02 -12.08 -27.62
CA PHE A 364 21.65 -11.56 -26.41
C PHE A 364 23.16 -11.83 -26.35
N SER A 365 23.71 -12.61 -27.27
CA SER A 365 25.11 -12.99 -27.25
C SER A 365 25.98 -11.79 -27.64
N THR A 366 26.73 -11.27 -26.67
CA THR A 366 27.82 -10.33 -26.91
C THR A 366 29.14 -10.93 -26.46
N ARG A 367 30.12 -10.93 -27.36
CA ARG A 367 31.53 -11.28 -27.06
C ARG A 367 32.37 -10.03 -26.75
N GLU A 368 31.75 -8.87 -26.77
CA GLU A 368 32.43 -7.61 -26.50
C GLU A 368 32.77 -7.48 -25.02
N ILE A 369 33.79 -6.67 -24.76
CA ILE A 369 34.18 -6.31 -23.40
C ILE A 369 33.07 -5.42 -22.82
N LEU A 370 32.66 -5.69 -21.58
CA LEU A 370 31.54 -5.03 -20.91
C LEU A 370 31.88 -3.60 -20.49
N THR A 371 32.03 -2.72 -21.49
CA THR A 371 32.50 -1.33 -21.33
C THR A 371 31.39 -0.30 -21.20
N SER A 372 30.13 -0.70 -21.32
CA SER A 372 28.97 0.18 -21.20
C SER A 372 27.77 -0.53 -20.59
N GLU A 373 26.86 0.22 -19.98
CA GLU A 373 25.60 -0.31 -19.43
C GLU A 373 24.80 -1.16 -20.43
N PRO A 374 24.56 -0.73 -21.70
CA PRO A 374 23.93 -1.56 -22.72
C PRO A 374 24.51 -2.97 -22.88
N LEU A 375 25.85 -3.09 -22.87
CA LEU A 375 26.54 -4.38 -23.01
C LEU A 375 26.38 -5.24 -21.75
N VAL A 376 26.45 -4.61 -20.56
CA VAL A 376 26.20 -5.29 -19.29
C VAL A 376 24.75 -5.81 -19.23
N TYR A 377 23.77 -4.99 -19.61
CA TYR A 377 22.36 -5.39 -19.63
C TYR A 377 22.09 -6.49 -20.66
N GLN A 378 22.72 -6.44 -21.83
CA GLN A 378 22.64 -7.52 -22.80
C GLN A 378 23.21 -8.83 -22.25
N ARG A 379 24.36 -8.79 -21.55
CA ARG A 379 24.91 -9.97 -20.86
C ARG A 379 24.00 -10.46 -19.74
N ILE A 380 23.35 -9.57 -19.00
CA ILE A 380 22.37 -9.93 -17.95
C ILE A 380 21.16 -10.63 -18.57
N ASN A 381 20.60 -10.08 -19.64
CA ASN A 381 19.47 -10.71 -20.34
C ASN A 381 19.86 -12.09 -20.89
N ALA A 382 21.05 -12.23 -21.49
CA ALA A 382 21.57 -13.53 -21.91
C ALA A 382 21.65 -14.51 -20.74
N GLY A 383 22.19 -14.07 -19.60
CA GLY A 383 22.29 -14.88 -18.39
C GLY A 383 20.94 -15.30 -17.83
N LYS A 384 19.95 -14.40 -17.79
CA LYS A 384 18.60 -14.69 -17.31
C LYS A 384 17.87 -15.68 -18.23
N VAL A 385 17.96 -15.49 -19.55
CA VAL A 385 17.40 -16.41 -20.55
C VAL A 385 18.08 -17.77 -20.47
N SER A 386 19.41 -17.80 -20.42
CA SER A 386 20.18 -19.04 -20.25
C SER A 386 19.79 -19.75 -18.97
N LEU A 387 19.75 -19.07 -17.81
CA LEU A 387 19.36 -19.68 -16.53
C LEU A 387 17.94 -20.27 -16.56
N LEU A 388 17.01 -19.59 -17.23
CA LEU A 388 15.63 -20.06 -17.37
C LEU A 388 15.57 -21.31 -18.27
N PHE A 389 16.21 -21.27 -19.44
CA PHE A 389 16.28 -22.40 -20.36
C PHE A 389 17.22 -23.50 -19.88
N ASP A 390 18.12 -23.23 -18.94
CA ASP A 390 19.14 -24.15 -18.42
C ASP A 390 18.60 -25.31 -17.62
N THR A 391 17.32 -25.25 -17.26
CA THR A 391 16.55 -26.46 -16.98
C THR A 391 16.63 -27.50 -18.13
N ILE A 392 17.24 -27.16 -19.27
CA ILE A 392 17.36 -27.91 -20.54
C ILE A 392 18.83 -27.97 -21.07
N GLY A 393 19.84 -27.45 -20.34
CA GLY A 393 21.26 -27.85 -20.53
C GLY A 393 22.17 -26.99 -21.44
N CYS A 394 22.09 -25.65 -21.42
CA CYS A 394 23.08 -24.77 -22.07
C CYS A 394 23.33 -23.49 -21.24
N SER A 395 24.46 -23.47 -20.53
CA SER A 395 24.58 -22.82 -19.22
C SER A 395 25.80 -21.92 -19.09
N PHE A 396 25.63 -20.64 -18.74
CA PHE A 396 26.73 -19.89 -18.14
C PHE A 396 27.17 -20.55 -16.83
N SER A 397 28.47 -20.79 -16.70
CA SER A 397 29.09 -21.26 -15.46
C SER A 397 29.11 -20.15 -14.39
N VAL A 398 29.29 -20.54 -13.12
CA VAL A 398 29.46 -19.59 -12.02
C VAL A 398 30.66 -18.67 -12.28
N GLU A 399 31.76 -19.24 -12.79
CA GLU A 399 33.00 -18.55 -13.10
C GLU A 399 32.82 -17.51 -14.22
N GLU A 400 32.08 -17.83 -15.28
CA GLU A 400 31.79 -16.89 -16.36
C GLU A 400 30.95 -15.69 -15.90
N LEU A 401 29.95 -15.95 -15.07
CA LEU A 401 29.10 -14.88 -14.51
C LEU A 401 29.88 -13.98 -13.56
N LEU A 402 30.76 -14.55 -12.73
CA LEU A 402 31.62 -13.78 -11.83
C LEU A 402 32.64 -12.94 -12.61
N LYS A 403 33.25 -13.52 -13.65
CA LYS A 403 34.17 -12.78 -14.53
C LYS A 403 33.47 -11.60 -15.19
N ALA A 404 32.25 -11.81 -15.70
CA ALA A 404 31.43 -10.75 -16.27
C ALA A 404 31.06 -9.68 -15.23
N HIS A 405 30.76 -10.08 -13.99
CA HIS A 405 30.52 -9.13 -12.90
C HIS A 405 31.76 -8.28 -12.60
N GLU A 406 32.94 -8.88 -12.49
CA GLU A 406 34.19 -8.15 -12.27
C GLU A 406 34.52 -7.19 -13.40
N GLU A 407 34.36 -7.64 -14.64
CA GLU A 407 34.54 -6.82 -15.84
C GLU A 407 33.59 -5.62 -15.84
N SER A 408 32.32 -5.83 -15.51
CA SER A 408 31.33 -4.75 -15.42
C SER A 408 31.73 -3.70 -14.37
N LEU A 409 32.21 -4.12 -13.19
CA LEU A 409 32.63 -3.20 -12.12
C LEU A 409 33.90 -2.41 -12.48
N GLN A 410 34.76 -2.95 -13.34
CA GLN A 410 35.98 -2.28 -13.79
C GLN A 410 35.69 -1.16 -14.79
N HIS A 411 34.74 -1.38 -15.70
CA HIS A 411 34.52 -0.48 -16.83
C HIS A 411 33.26 0.37 -16.71
N VAL A 412 32.27 -0.08 -15.94
CA VAL A 412 30.97 0.59 -15.78
C VAL A 412 30.70 0.76 -14.29
N ARG A 413 30.89 1.99 -13.80
CA ARG A 413 30.69 2.31 -12.38
C ARG A 413 29.65 3.41 -12.23
N LEU A 414 28.53 3.05 -11.63
CA LEU A 414 27.50 4.00 -11.23
C LEU A 414 27.89 4.67 -9.91
N PRO A 415 27.27 5.83 -9.57
CA PRO A 415 27.47 6.47 -8.28
C PRO A 415 27.31 5.50 -7.12
N SER A 416 28.00 5.75 -6.02
CA SER A 416 27.95 4.86 -4.85
C SER A 416 26.57 4.74 -4.23
N THR A 417 25.61 5.58 -4.61
CA THR A 417 24.19 5.60 -4.21
C THR A 417 23.31 4.65 -5.02
N GLU A 418 23.83 4.06 -6.10
CA GLU A 418 23.09 3.17 -7.00
C GLU A 418 23.58 1.72 -6.89
N MET A 419 22.71 0.79 -7.27
CA MET A 419 23.16 -0.57 -7.59
C MET A 419 24.13 -0.51 -8.77
N GLN A 420 25.19 -1.32 -8.74
CA GLN A 420 26.10 -1.38 -9.87
C GLN A 420 25.44 -2.20 -11.00
N PRO A 421 25.67 -1.83 -12.28
CA PRO A 421 24.94 -2.42 -13.41
C PRO A 421 25.06 -3.95 -13.48
N GLY A 422 26.21 -4.49 -13.09
CA GLY A 422 26.47 -5.93 -13.07
C GLY A 422 26.10 -6.67 -11.79
N ASP A 423 25.43 -6.05 -10.82
CA ASP A 423 25.02 -6.73 -9.57
C ASP A 423 24.11 -7.94 -9.83
N ASP A 424 23.25 -7.86 -10.85
CA ASP A 424 22.40 -8.98 -11.29
C ASP A 424 23.25 -10.17 -11.79
N LEU A 425 24.47 -9.96 -12.34
CA LEU A 425 25.38 -11.03 -12.75
C LEU A 425 25.90 -11.83 -11.55
N ALA A 426 26.31 -11.14 -10.48
CA ALA A 426 26.73 -11.79 -9.24
C ALA A 426 25.56 -12.52 -8.56
N LEU A 427 24.34 -11.96 -8.63
CA LEU A 427 23.15 -12.62 -8.11
C LEU A 427 22.87 -13.92 -8.86
N MET A 428 22.94 -13.90 -10.19
CA MET A 428 22.80 -15.11 -11.01
C MET A 428 23.90 -16.14 -10.71
N ALA A 429 25.14 -15.72 -10.51
CA ALA A 429 26.23 -16.61 -10.12
C ALA A 429 25.95 -17.30 -8.77
N ALA A 430 25.45 -16.56 -7.78
CA ALA A 430 25.06 -17.10 -6.49
C ALA A 430 23.88 -18.09 -6.60
N TYR A 431 22.86 -17.77 -7.41
CA TYR A 431 21.76 -18.70 -7.71
C TYR A 431 22.26 -19.97 -8.40
N LYS A 432 23.14 -19.85 -9.40
CA LYS A 432 23.69 -20.98 -10.13
C LYS A 432 24.52 -21.90 -9.23
N ALA A 433 25.27 -21.33 -8.27
CA ALA A 433 25.99 -22.11 -7.26
C ALA A 433 25.03 -22.96 -6.41
N LEU A 434 23.89 -22.40 -5.97
CA LEU A 434 22.86 -23.15 -5.25
C LEU A 434 22.21 -24.24 -6.10
N LEU A 435 21.88 -23.94 -7.35
CA LEU A 435 21.27 -24.93 -8.25
C LEU A 435 22.22 -26.09 -8.56
N SER A 436 23.52 -25.81 -8.64
CA SER A 436 24.54 -26.83 -8.91
C SER A 436 24.85 -27.69 -7.68
N SER A 437 24.67 -27.16 -6.47
CA SER A 437 24.93 -27.84 -5.21
C SER A 437 23.94 -27.36 -4.14
N PRO A 438 22.75 -27.97 -4.00
CA PRO A 438 21.72 -27.49 -3.05
C PRO A 438 22.03 -27.80 -1.58
N ASP A 439 23.21 -28.35 -1.30
CA ASP A 439 23.69 -28.70 0.03
C ASP A 439 24.43 -27.53 0.70
N THR A 440 25.04 -27.80 1.86
CA THR A 440 25.83 -26.81 2.60
C THR A 440 26.95 -26.20 1.75
N LYS A 441 27.55 -26.95 0.82
CA LYS A 441 28.64 -26.46 -0.02
C LYS A 441 28.16 -25.34 -0.94
N GLY A 442 27.05 -25.52 -1.65
CA GLY A 442 26.53 -24.45 -2.50
C GLY A 442 25.95 -23.29 -1.70
N LEU A 443 25.37 -23.53 -0.52
CA LEU A 443 24.97 -22.44 0.39
C LEU A 443 26.17 -21.56 0.80
N VAL A 444 27.30 -22.17 1.18
CA VAL A 444 28.53 -21.43 1.53
C VAL A 444 29.10 -20.69 0.32
N GLN A 445 29.11 -21.33 -0.86
CA GLN A 445 29.57 -20.70 -2.09
C GLN A 445 28.70 -19.49 -2.48
N ALA A 446 27.38 -19.65 -2.47
CA ALA A 446 26.43 -18.58 -2.77
C ALA A 446 26.53 -17.44 -1.75
N ALA A 447 26.68 -17.74 -0.46
CA ALA A 447 26.89 -16.73 0.58
C ALA A 447 28.20 -15.95 0.35
N SER A 448 29.27 -16.64 -0.05
CA SER A 448 30.57 -16.02 -0.32
C SER A 448 30.53 -15.09 -1.53
N ILE A 449 29.88 -15.53 -2.61
CA ILE A 449 29.64 -14.71 -3.81
C ILE A 449 28.85 -13.47 -3.44
N ALA A 450 27.68 -13.64 -2.81
CA ALA A 450 26.80 -12.52 -2.49
C ALA A 450 27.44 -11.55 -1.48
N SER A 451 28.15 -12.06 -0.47
CA SER A 451 28.88 -11.24 0.49
C SER A 451 29.99 -10.43 -0.19
N SER A 452 30.75 -11.03 -1.11
CA SER A 452 31.82 -10.31 -1.85
C SER A 452 31.22 -9.22 -2.74
N ALA A 453 30.14 -9.52 -3.45
CA ALA A 453 29.45 -8.55 -4.29
C ALA A 453 28.88 -7.37 -3.47
N CYS A 454 28.26 -7.63 -2.32
CA CYS A 454 27.79 -6.58 -1.41
C CYS A 454 28.91 -5.69 -0.83
N GLN A 455 30.16 -6.15 -0.78
CA GLN A 455 31.30 -5.31 -0.40
C GLN A 455 31.73 -4.38 -1.54
N LYS A 456 31.56 -4.82 -2.79
CA LYS A 456 31.90 -4.03 -3.99
C LYS A 456 30.78 -3.06 -4.39
N SER A 457 29.53 -3.35 -4.02
CA SER A 457 28.33 -2.55 -4.28
C SER A 457 27.50 -2.36 -3.00
N GLU A 458 27.60 -1.18 -2.38
CA GLU A 458 26.97 -0.87 -1.08
C GLU A 458 25.44 -1.06 -1.11
N HIS A 459 24.80 -0.58 -2.18
CA HIS A 459 23.34 -0.60 -2.35
C HIS A 459 22.81 -1.80 -3.16
N ALA A 460 23.58 -2.88 -3.29
CA ALA A 460 23.14 -4.14 -3.88
C ALA A 460 22.05 -4.84 -3.04
N TYR A 461 20.86 -4.24 -2.92
CA TYR A 461 19.81 -4.68 -1.99
C TYR A 461 19.27 -6.07 -2.36
N LYS A 462 19.18 -6.41 -3.66
CA LYS A 462 18.75 -7.75 -4.11
C LYS A 462 19.69 -8.84 -3.61
N LEU A 463 21.00 -8.64 -3.77
CA LEU A 463 22.05 -9.52 -3.26
C LEU A 463 22.00 -9.60 -1.73
N ARG A 464 21.77 -8.48 -1.06
CA ARG A 464 21.69 -8.42 0.41
C ARG A 464 20.49 -9.19 0.96
N ILE A 465 19.31 -9.03 0.37
CA ILE A 465 18.10 -9.80 0.71
C ILE A 465 18.34 -11.30 0.48
N PHE A 466 18.93 -11.67 -0.65
CA PHE A 466 19.31 -13.06 -0.93
C PHE A 466 20.29 -13.61 0.11
N LEU A 467 21.35 -12.86 0.42
CA LEU A 467 22.37 -13.25 1.39
C LEU A 467 21.79 -13.46 2.78
N ILE A 468 20.87 -12.59 3.23
CA ILE A 468 20.16 -12.77 4.51
C ILE A 468 19.49 -14.16 4.57
N ARG A 469 18.75 -14.55 3.53
CA ARG A 469 18.08 -15.86 3.50
C ARG A 469 19.06 -17.03 3.47
N VAL A 470 20.15 -16.91 2.71
CA VAL A 470 21.19 -17.95 2.67
C VAL A 470 21.89 -18.09 4.03
N LEU A 471 22.22 -16.98 4.70
CA LEU A 471 22.83 -16.98 6.03
C LEU A 471 21.92 -17.60 7.08
N LEU A 472 20.61 -17.31 7.04
CA LEU A 472 19.65 -17.96 7.94
C LEU A 472 19.58 -19.48 7.70
N ARG A 473 19.64 -19.93 6.44
CA ARG A 473 19.71 -21.38 6.12
C ARG A 473 21.01 -22.03 6.58
N LEU A 474 22.11 -21.28 6.63
CA LEU A 474 23.39 -21.72 7.19
C LEU A 474 23.42 -21.70 8.73
N GLY A 475 22.37 -21.20 9.40
CA GLY A 475 22.36 -21.03 10.85
C GLY A 475 23.23 -19.87 11.35
N CYS A 476 23.42 -18.83 10.53
CA CYS A 476 24.22 -17.65 10.83
C CYS A 476 23.36 -16.37 11.05
N PRO A 477 22.41 -16.36 12.01
CA PRO A 477 21.43 -15.28 12.11
C PRO A 477 22.04 -13.92 12.47
N ARG A 478 23.07 -13.89 13.32
CA ARG A 478 23.77 -12.63 13.66
C ARG A 478 24.37 -11.94 12.44
N MET A 479 24.94 -12.71 11.50
CA MET A 479 25.44 -12.15 10.25
C MET A 479 24.29 -11.63 9.37
N ALA A 480 23.18 -12.38 9.32
CA ALA A 480 21.99 -11.95 8.59
C ALA A 480 21.43 -10.62 9.12
N MET A 481 21.40 -10.45 10.45
CA MET A 481 20.96 -9.20 11.10
C MET A 481 21.84 -8.00 10.73
N ASN A 482 23.17 -8.16 10.67
CA ASN A 482 24.06 -7.07 10.22
C ASN A 482 23.71 -6.59 8.80
N HIS A 483 23.35 -7.52 7.91
CA HIS A 483 22.90 -7.18 6.56
C HIS A 483 21.52 -6.52 6.56
N LEU A 484 20.59 -6.96 7.40
CA LEU A 484 19.29 -6.31 7.58
C LEU A 484 19.45 -4.85 8.03
N HIS A 485 20.29 -4.58 9.03
CA HIS A 485 20.55 -3.22 9.52
C HIS A 485 21.16 -2.32 8.46
N THR A 486 21.98 -2.88 7.55
CA THR A 486 22.56 -2.13 6.44
C THR A 486 21.51 -1.66 5.43
N LEU A 487 20.36 -2.35 5.32
CA LEU A 487 19.25 -1.91 4.47
C LEU A 487 18.60 -0.62 4.96
N LYS A 488 18.82 -0.22 6.22
CA LYS A 488 18.29 1.01 6.84
C LYS A 488 16.78 1.17 6.60
N LEU A 489 16.03 0.08 6.81
CA LEU A 489 14.59 0.02 6.61
C LEU A 489 13.87 1.08 7.45
N LYS A 490 12.87 1.76 6.86
CA LYS A 490 12.07 2.79 7.52
C LYS A 490 10.60 2.70 7.16
N ALA A 491 9.74 3.21 8.05
CA ALA A 491 8.30 3.33 7.83
C ALA A 491 7.69 2.01 7.33
N VAL A 492 6.90 2.04 6.26
CA VAL A 492 6.22 0.85 5.68
C VAL A 492 7.16 -0.29 5.29
N GLN A 493 8.46 -0.02 5.10
CA GLN A 493 9.46 -1.08 4.85
C GLN A 493 9.67 -1.99 6.07
N LEU A 494 9.44 -1.47 7.28
CA LEU A 494 9.50 -2.24 8.52
C LEU A 494 8.39 -3.30 8.59
N ASP A 495 7.28 -3.09 7.87
CA ASP A 495 6.20 -4.06 7.74
C ASP A 495 6.45 -5.04 6.57
N THR A 496 6.91 -4.49 5.44
CA THR A 496 6.95 -5.24 4.16
C THR A 496 8.23 -6.05 3.94
N VAL A 497 9.34 -5.75 4.62
CA VAL A 497 10.66 -6.37 4.34
C VAL A 497 11.23 -7.15 5.52
N THR A 498 10.91 -6.78 6.76
CA THR A 498 11.54 -7.36 7.96
C THR A 498 11.35 -8.87 8.08
N HIS A 499 10.24 -9.40 7.56
CA HIS A 499 9.98 -10.84 7.49
C HIS A 499 11.10 -11.64 6.79
N VAL A 500 11.91 -11.03 5.92
CA VAL A 500 13.06 -11.68 5.26
C VAL A 500 14.09 -12.17 6.28
N ALA A 501 14.25 -11.47 7.39
CA ALA A 501 15.21 -11.81 8.45
C ALA A 501 14.55 -12.26 9.75
N LEU A 502 13.34 -11.75 10.02
CA LEU A 502 12.74 -11.83 11.34
C LEU A 502 11.77 -13.00 11.54
N ASP A 503 11.38 -13.69 10.46
CA ASP A 503 10.44 -14.81 10.51
C ASP A 503 11.03 -16.10 11.10
N ARG A 504 10.22 -16.82 11.87
CA ARG A 504 10.50 -18.15 12.44
C ARG A 504 11.74 -18.21 13.32
N ASN A 505 12.15 -17.08 13.89
CA ASN A 505 13.43 -16.98 14.58
C ASN A 505 13.48 -17.67 15.93
N ALA A 506 12.33 -17.94 16.54
CA ALA A 506 12.26 -18.77 17.75
C ALA A 506 12.90 -20.15 17.54
N SER A 507 12.93 -20.65 16.29
CA SER A 507 13.57 -21.91 15.91
C SER A 507 15.08 -21.95 16.16
N PHE A 508 15.76 -20.78 16.23
CA PHE A 508 17.20 -20.71 16.49
C PHE A 508 17.54 -20.71 17.99
N GLY A 509 16.55 -20.49 18.86
CA GLY A 509 16.69 -20.52 20.33
C GLY A 509 17.66 -19.49 20.93
N GLY A 510 17.79 -19.50 22.25
CA GLY A 510 18.83 -18.80 23.00
C GLY A 510 18.88 -17.28 22.79
N SER A 511 20.10 -16.73 22.60
CA SER A 511 20.36 -15.28 22.50
C SER A 511 19.73 -14.62 21.28
N HIS A 512 19.48 -15.37 20.20
CA HIS A 512 18.88 -14.80 18.98
C HIS A 512 17.43 -14.36 19.19
N ALA A 513 16.68 -15.08 20.04
CA ALA A 513 15.33 -14.66 20.42
C ALA A 513 15.33 -13.30 21.15
N ALA A 514 16.37 -13.04 21.96
CA ALA A 514 16.56 -11.74 22.60
C ALA A 514 16.91 -10.65 21.59
N ASP A 515 17.76 -10.94 20.59
CA ASP A 515 18.10 -10.00 19.53
C ASP A 515 16.86 -9.57 18.71
N VAL A 516 15.97 -10.51 18.39
CA VAL A 516 14.69 -10.22 17.71
C VAL A 516 13.79 -9.34 18.58
N THR A 517 13.71 -9.62 19.87
CA THR A 517 12.94 -8.78 20.82
C THR A 517 13.51 -7.37 20.88
N ASN A 518 14.84 -7.23 20.93
CA ASN A 518 15.51 -5.94 20.95
C ASN A 518 15.28 -5.15 19.65
N GLU A 519 15.30 -5.84 18.50
CA GLU A 519 15.00 -5.25 17.20
C GLU A 519 13.57 -4.71 17.13
N TRP A 520 12.61 -5.48 17.65
CA TRP A 520 11.23 -5.05 17.77
C TRP A 520 11.10 -3.78 18.59
N GLU A 521 11.62 -3.77 19.82
CA GLU A 521 11.48 -2.62 20.72
C GLU A 521 12.21 -1.38 20.21
N SER A 522 13.39 -1.55 19.60
CA SER A 522 14.25 -0.43 19.20
C SER A 522 13.86 0.20 17.88
N ASN A 523 13.40 -0.60 16.90
CA ASN A 523 13.29 -0.14 15.51
C ASN A 523 11.88 -0.30 14.90
N ILE A 524 11.09 -1.29 15.34
CA ILE A 524 9.85 -1.68 14.64
C ILE A 524 8.60 -1.20 15.38
N LYS A 525 8.53 -1.39 16.71
CA LYS A 525 7.35 -1.08 17.52
C LYS A 525 6.88 0.36 17.35
N GLY A 526 7.81 1.31 17.31
CA GLY A 526 7.52 2.73 17.14
C GLY A 526 6.80 3.06 15.83
N PHE A 527 7.05 2.31 14.74
CA PHE A 527 6.33 2.48 13.48
C PHE A 527 4.84 2.12 13.64
N TYR A 528 4.52 0.96 14.20
CA TYR A 528 3.12 0.56 14.40
C TYR A 528 2.38 1.49 15.38
N ASP A 529 3.03 1.86 16.49
CA ASP A 529 2.48 2.82 17.45
C ASP A 529 2.16 4.16 16.76
N LEU A 530 3.06 4.66 15.91
CA LEU A 530 2.87 5.90 15.18
C LEU A 530 1.77 5.79 14.11
N SER A 531 1.77 4.71 13.33
CA SER A 531 0.77 4.46 12.27
C SER A 531 -0.65 4.32 12.81
N SER A 532 -0.81 3.74 14.01
CA SER A 532 -2.11 3.65 14.69
C SER A 532 -2.75 5.02 14.96
N PHE A 533 -1.95 6.10 14.95
CA PHE A 533 -2.40 7.47 15.13
C PHE A 533 -2.37 8.29 13.83
N GLU A 534 -1.26 8.27 13.09
CA GLU A 534 -1.07 9.15 11.92
C GLU A 534 -2.02 8.84 10.77
N VAL A 535 -2.36 7.56 10.57
CA VAL A 535 -3.27 7.15 9.48
C VAL A 535 -4.70 7.65 9.76
N PRO A 536 -5.30 7.44 10.95
CA PRO A 536 -6.57 8.08 11.29
C PRO A 536 -6.56 9.61 11.15
N GLU A 537 -5.48 10.30 11.55
CA GLU A 537 -5.38 11.75 11.31
C GLU A 537 -5.39 12.11 9.83
N ALA A 538 -4.71 11.33 8.98
CA ALA A 538 -4.75 11.50 7.54
C ALA A 538 -6.16 11.28 6.98
N VAL A 539 -6.88 10.26 7.45
CA VAL A 539 -8.30 10.02 7.11
C VAL A 539 -9.15 11.23 7.48
N GLY A 540 -9.01 11.75 8.70
CA GLY A 540 -9.74 12.94 9.17
C GLY A 540 -9.51 14.16 8.29
N ARG A 541 -8.25 14.45 7.92
CA ARG A 541 -7.90 15.55 7.01
C ARG A 541 -8.43 15.35 5.59
N ALA A 542 -8.30 14.14 5.03
CA ALA A 542 -8.82 13.82 3.71
C ALA A 542 -10.34 13.98 3.65
N PHE A 543 -11.04 13.49 4.67
CA PHE A 543 -12.48 13.62 4.83
C PHE A 543 -12.94 15.08 4.91
N LEU A 544 -12.24 15.89 5.73
CA LEU A 544 -12.53 17.32 5.85
C LEU A 544 -12.33 18.05 4.51
N ASN A 545 -11.26 17.72 3.78
CA ASN A 545 -10.92 18.39 2.52
C ASN A 545 -11.69 17.85 1.30
N GLY A 546 -12.59 16.87 1.47
CA GLY A 546 -13.36 16.29 0.36
C GLY A 546 -12.51 15.46 -0.61
N LYS A 547 -11.42 14.86 -0.12
CA LYS A 547 -10.56 13.92 -0.86
C LYS A 547 -11.08 12.49 -0.70
N PHE A 548 -12.25 12.24 -1.30
CA PHE A 548 -13.05 11.03 -1.08
C PHE A 548 -12.35 9.74 -1.51
N SER A 549 -11.64 9.77 -2.63
CA SER A 549 -10.81 8.63 -3.09
C SER A 549 -9.82 8.21 -2.01
N GLN A 550 -9.03 9.17 -1.52
CA GLN A 550 -8.01 8.95 -0.49
C GLN A 550 -8.56 8.49 0.85
N VAL A 551 -9.79 8.90 1.23
CA VAL A 551 -10.40 8.43 2.49
C VAL A 551 -10.55 6.92 2.48
N SER A 552 -11.02 6.35 1.37
CA SER A 552 -11.24 4.91 1.26
C SER A 552 -9.90 4.16 1.25
N ASP A 553 -8.94 4.63 0.44
CA ASP A 553 -7.59 4.06 0.37
C ASP A 553 -6.86 4.09 1.72
N LEU A 554 -6.99 5.18 2.49
CA LEU A 554 -6.36 5.31 3.80
C LEU A 554 -7.01 4.41 4.86
N CYS A 555 -8.32 4.17 4.77
CA CYS A 555 -9.00 3.21 5.64
C CYS A 555 -8.52 1.78 5.34
N GLU A 556 -8.43 1.39 4.06
CA GLU A 556 -7.91 0.08 3.67
C GLU A 556 -6.44 -0.09 4.08
N PHE A 557 -5.63 0.95 3.89
CA PHE A 557 -4.23 0.94 4.34
C PHE A 557 -4.11 0.81 5.86
N HIS A 558 -4.98 1.48 6.62
CA HIS A 558 -5.03 1.34 8.07
C HIS A 558 -5.35 -0.10 8.48
N ASP A 559 -6.37 -0.70 7.87
CA ASP A 559 -6.78 -2.08 8.12
C ASP A 559 -5.65 -3.07 7.79
N CYS A 560 -4.93 -2.84 6.69
CA CYS A 560 -3.79 -3.66 6.28
C CYS A 560 -2.65 -3.63 7.30
N ILE A 561 -2.28 -2.45 7.83
CA ILE A 561 -1.23 -2.33 8.85
C ILE A 561 -1.69 -2.95 10.17
N GLU A 562 -2.92 -2.67 10.59
CA GLU A 562 -3.48 -3.19 11.84
C GLU A 562 -3.69 -4.71 11.82
N GLY A 563 -3.86 -5.29 10.63
CA GLY A 563 -3.98 -6.72 10.35
C GLY A 563 -2.71 -7.37 9.78
N SER A 564 -1.57 -6.69 9.81
CA SER A 564 -0.36 -7.15 9.11
C SER A 564 0.16 -8.51 9.60
N TYR A 565 0.21 -9.49 8.69
CA TYR A 565 0.81 -10.80 8.98
C TYR A 565 2.27 -10.70 9.42
N ALA A 566 3.05 -9.75 8.88
CA ALA A 566 4.44 -9.58 9.28
C ALA A 566 4.56 -9.18 10.75
N ARG A 567 3.74 -8.20 11.19
CA ARG A 567 3.64 -7.79 12.59
C ARG A 567 3.28 -8.97 13.49
N ILE A 568 2.25 -9.72 13.09
CA ILE A 568 1.71 -10.80 13.90
C ILE A 568 2.69 -11.96 14.02
N ILE A 569 3.29 -12.41 12.91
CA ILE A 569 4.29 -13.48 12.93
C ILE A 569 5.45 -13.09 13.85
N LEU A 570 5.94 -11.86 13.75
CA LEU A 570 7.03 -11.37 14.59
C LEU A 570 6.66 -11.37 16.08
N LEU A 571 5.46 -10.90 16.44
CA LEU A 571 5.00 -10.92 17.83
C LEU A 571 4.87 -12.36 18.37
N LEU A 572 4.36 -13.29 17.55
CA LEU A 572 4.29 -14.71 17.91
C LEU A 572 5.69 -15.30 18.14
N ASP A 573 6.65 -15.00 17.27
CA ASP A 573 8.03 -15.45 17.41
C ASP A 573 8.69 -14.90 18.68
N ILE A 574 8.44 -13.63 19.04
CA ILE A 574 8.92 -13.03 20.29
C ILE A 574 8.37 -13.80 21.50
N ILE A 575 7.06 -14.10 21.49
CA ILE A 575 6.41 -14.87 22.57
C ILE A 575 7.01 -16.27 22.67
N GLN A 576 7.20 -16.95 21.54
CA GLN A 576 7.84 -18.28 21.51
C GLN A 576 9.28 -18.21 22.05
N GLY A 577 10.05 -17.18 21.69
CA GLY A 577 11.39 -16.94 22.22
C GLY A 577 11.42 -16.79 23.74
N LYS A 578 10.45 -16.06 24.31
CA LYS A 578 10.30 -15.91 25.77
C LYS A 578 9.93 -17.23 26.45
N LEU A 579 9.10 -18.05 25.83
CA LEU A 579 8.77 -19.41 26.32
C LEU A 579 10.01 -20.30 26.36
N VAL A 580 10.82 -20.29 25.30
CA VAL A 580 12.05 -21.12 25.19
C VAL A 580 13.10 -20.71 26.22
N THR A 581 13.13 -19.43 26.61
CA THR A 581 14.11 -18.91 27.59
C THR A 581 13.60 -18.92 29.04
N GLU A 582 12.42 -19.50 29.30
CA GLU A 582 11.76 -19.57 30.62
C GLU A 582 11.60 -18.21 31.33
N ASN A 583 11.68 -17.10 30.58
CA ASN A 583 11.60 -15.74 31.09
C ASN A 583 10.20 -15.12 30.93
N LEU A 584 9.18 -15.93 30.64
CA LEU A 584 7.83 -15.43 30.42
C LEU A 584 7.12 -15.17 31.75
N ALA A 585 6.89 -13.91 32.07
CA ALA A 585 6.07 -13.54 33.23
C ALA A 585 4.58 -13.82 32.97
N GLU A 586 3.79 -14.07 34.02
CA GLU A 586 2.39 -14.47 33.89
C GLU A 586 1.51 -13.40 33.20
N ASN A 587 1.83 -12.13 33.41
CA ASN A 587 1.24 -10.99 32.70
C ASN A 587 1.59 -10.99 31.20
N GLU A 588 2.82 -11.33 30.83
CA GLU A 588 3.23 -11.45 29.43
C GLU A 588 2.57 -12.65 28.75
N ARG A 589 2.34 -13.75 29.48
CA ARG A 589 1.55 -14.89 29.02
C ARG A 589 0.09 -14.49 28.79
N ALA A 590 -0.52 -13.76 29.71
CA ALA A 590 -1.89 -13.27 29.55
C ALA A 590 -2.01 -12.35 28.34
N PHE A 591 -1.07 -11.40 28.19
CA PHE A 591 -0.97 -10.52 27.02
C PHE A 591 -0.78 -11.31 25.72
N ALA A 592 0.07 -12.34 25.71
CA ALA A 592 0.28 -13.20 24.55
C ALA A 592 -0.99 -13.95 24.14
N VAL A 593 -1.72 -14.51 25.11
CA VAL A 593 -3.00 -15.19 24.86
C VAL A 593 -4.04 -14.21 24.33
N GLU A 594 -4.14 -13.03 24.93
CA GLU A 594 -5.04 -11.97 24.48
C GLU A 594 -4.69 -11.51 23.06
N LEU A 595 -3.41 -11.29 22.76
CA LEU A 595 -2.93 -10.92 21.42
C LEU A 595 -3.32 -11.97 20.38
N VAL A 596 -3.16 -13.26 20.67
CA VAL A 596 -3.57 -14.36 19.78
C VAL A 596 -5.09 -14.38 19.58
N HIS A 597 -5.86 -14.14 20.66
CA HIS A 597 -7.32 -14.09 20.58
C HIS A 597 -7.84 -12.86 19.82
N ASP A 598 -7.23 -11.69 20.03
CA ASP A 598 -7.52 -10.46 19.30
C ASP A 598 -7.17 -10.62 17.83
N PHE A 599 -6.04 -11.27 17.54
CA PHE A 599 -5.68 -11.60 16.18
C PHE A 599 -6.69 -12.53 15.52
N LYS A 600 -7.09 -13.61 16.21
CA LYS A 600 -8.11 -14.53 15.72
C LYS A 600 -9.44 -13.81 15.46
N ARG A 601 -9.85 -12.92 16.36
CA ARG A 601 -11.03 -12.06 16.19
C ARG A 601 -10.90 -11.12 15.00
N LYS A 602 -9.74 -10.50 14.81
CA LYS A 602 -9.45 -9.63 13.66
C LYS A 602 -9.49 -10.41 12.34
N ILE A 603 -8.94 -11.63 12.25
CA ILE A 603 -9.04 -12.49 11.05
C ILE A 603 -10.48 -12.90 10.76
N GLU A 604 -11.19 -13.41 11.77
CA GLU A 604 -12.58 -13.84 11.62
C GLU A 604 -13.52 -12.66 11.30
N GLY A 605 -13.15 -11.44 11.70
CA GLY A 605 -13.85 -10.19 11.39
C GLY A 605 -13.49 -9.56 10.04
N THR A 606 -12.26 -9.76 9.53
CA THR A 606 -11.80 -9.22 8.22
C THR A 606 -12.24 -10.07 7.04
N HIS A 607 -12.74 -11.29 7.26
CA HIS A 607 -13.37 -12.12 6.22
C HIS A 607 -14.80 -11.70 5.83
N ILE A 608 -15.22 -10.48 6.16
CA ILE A 608 -16.47 -9.91 5.64
C ILE A 608 -16.09 -9.04 4.43
N ALA A 609 -15.75 -9.72 3.34
CA ALA A 609 -15.72 -9.14 2.00
C ALA A 609 -17.16 -8.91 1.51
#